data_AF-A0A953IBL9-F1
#
_entry.id   AF-A0A953IBL9-F1
#
_cell.length_a   1.000
_cell.length_b   1.000
_cell.length_c   1.000
_cell.angle_alpha   90.00
_cell.angle_beta   90.00
_cell.angle_gamma   90.00
#
_symmetry.space_group_name_H-M   'P 1'
#
loop_
_entity.id
_entity.type
_entity.pdbx_description
1 polymer ?
#
loop_
_entity_poly.entity_id
_entity_poly.type
_entity_poly.pdbx_seq_one_letter_code
_entity_poly.pdbx_strand_id
1 'polypeptide(L)'
;MLTLEGVSIRGALGERYDEVLTPEALEFLVQLHRRFAARRRELLRLRAERQERLDQGEWPDFLPETRHIREAEWQVAPYPPDLADRRVEITGPVDRKMMINAL
;
A
#
# COMPACT_ATOMS: atom_id res chain seq x y z
N MET A 1 3.37 -5.62 29.07
CA MET A 1 3.81 -5.95 27.70
C MET A 1 2.58 -6.32 26.89
N LEU A 2 2.30 -5.63 25.79
CA LEU A 2 1.19 -5.97 24.89
C LEU A 2 1.59 -7.18 24.04
N THR A 3 1.21 -8.38 24.48
CA THR A 3 1.38 -9.61 23.70
C THR A 3 0.07 -9.91 22.99
N LEU A 4 -0.04 -9.49 21.72
CA LEU A 4 -1.10 -9.95 20.83
C LEU A 4 -0.72 -11.32 20.27
N GLU A 5 -1.68 -12.24 20.24
CA GLU A 5 -1.43 -13.63 19.86
C GLU A 5 -0.82 -13.76 18.46
N GLY A 6 0.34 -14.41 18.37
CA GLY A 6 1.07 -14.62 17.12
C GLY A 6 1.84 -13.41 16.59
N VAL A 7 2.08 -12.39 17.42
CA VAL A 7 2.74 -11.14 17.02
C VAL A 7 3.97 -10.88 17.88
N SER A 8 5.08 -10.51 17.24
CA SER A 8 6.32 -10.12 17.93
C SER A 8 6.80 -8.75 17.45
N ILE A 9 6.96 -7.80 18.37
CA ILE A 9 7.64 -6.53 18.10
C ILE A 9 9.13 -6.75 18.36
N ARG A 10 9.95 -6.68 17.31
CA ARG A 10 11.40 -6.96 17.38
C ARG A 10 12.28 -5.71 17.45
N GLY A 11 11.75 -4.56 17.06
CA GLY A 11 12.47 -3.28 17.14
C GLY A 11 12.55 -2.79 18.58
N ALA A 12 13.63 -2.08 18.91
CA ALA A 12 13.70 -1.35 20.17
C ALA A 12 12.61 -0.28 20.20
N LEU A 13 11.92 -0.13 21.34
CA LEU A 13 10.94 0.94 21.50
C LEU A 13 11.68 2.27 21.64
N GLY A 14 11.41 3.18 20.69
CA GLY A 14 11.90 4.55 20.74
C GLY A 14 11.01 5.45 21.58
N GLU A 15 11.44 6.69 21.73
CA GLU A 15 10.63 7.74 22.35
C GLU A 15 9.31 7.89 21.58
N ARG A 16 8.18 7.97 22.31
CA ARG A 16 6.82 8.19 21.77
C ARG A 16 6.27 7.06 20.88
N TYR A 17 6.93 5.91 20.79
CA TYR A 17 6.43 4.78 20.00
C TYR A 17 5.13 4.20 20.58
N ASP A 18 4.94 4.33 21.89
CA ASP A 18 3.72 3.97 22.62
C ASP A 18 2.51 4.82 22.22
N GLU A 19 2.72 6.05 21.73
CA GLU A 19 1.64 6.89 21.16
C GLU A 19 1.11 6.34 19.83
N VAL A 20 1.93 5.60 19.08
CA VAL A 20 1.59 5.06 17.75
C VAL A 20 1.23 3.58 17.80
N LEU A 21 1.99 2.80 18.56
CA LEU A 21 1.80 1.35 18.75
C LEU A 21 0.89 1.08 19.94
N THR A 22 -0.25 1.76 19.99
CA THR A 22 -1.28 1.53 21.00
C THR A 22 -1.87 0.12 20.87
N PRO A 23 -2.52 -0.42 21.92
CA PRO A 23 -3.17 -1.73 21.86
C PRO A 23 -4.13 -1.88 20.66
N GLU A 24 -4.96 -0.86 20.43
CA GLU A 24 -6.00 -0.84 19.39
C GLU A 24 -5.38 -0.75 18.00
N ALA A 25 -4.34 0.08 17.84
CA ALA A 25 -3.60 0.19 16.59
C ALA A 25 -2.92 -1.14 16.22
N LEU A 26 -2.30 -1.79 17.20
CA LEU A 26 -1.69 -3.11 17.01
C LEU A 26 -2.72 -4.16 16.66
N GLU A 27 -3.88 -4.19 17.35
CA GLU A 27 -4.96 -5.11 17.03
C GLU A 27 -5.46 -4.92 15.59
N PHE A 28 -5.66 -3.68 15.16
CA PHE A 28 -6.05 -3.35 13.80
C PHE A 28 -5.02 -3.84 12.78
N LEU A 29 -3.72 -3.58 13.00
CA LEU A 29 -2.64 -4.06 12.13
C LEU A 29 -2.62 -5.58 12.01
N VAL A 30 -2.92 -6.30 13.10
CA VAL A 30 -2.99 -7.76 13.12
C VAL A 30 -4.15 -8.26 12.27
N GLN A 31 -5.32 -7.62 12.37
CA GLN A 31 -6.46 -7.97 11.53
C GLN A 31 -6.15 -7.75 10.04
N LEU A 32 -5.53 -6.62 9.68
CA LEU A 32 -5.07 -6.35 8.32
C LEU A 32 -4.08 -7.42 7.82
N HIS A 33 -3.10 -7.77 8.64
CA HIS A 33 -2.12 -8.79 8.29
C HIS A 33 -2.80 -10.14 8.02
N ARG A 34 -3.62 -10.61 8.96
CA ARG A 34 -4.34 -11.89 8.85
C ARG A 34 -5.24 -11.91 7.61
N ARG A 35 -5.90 -10.80 7.29
CA ARG A 35 -6.81 -10.71 6.14
C ARG A 35 -6.10 -10.66 4.79
N PHE A 36 -4.98 -9.95 4.67
CA PHE A 36 -4.42 -9.56 3.38
C PHE A 36 -3.01 -10.11 3.07
N ALA A 37 -2.26 -10.60 4.07
CA ALA A 37 -0.87 -11.01 3.85
C ALA A 37 -0.72 -12.18 2.86
N ALA A 38 -1.67 -13.11 2.84
CA ALA A 38 -1.67 -14.23 1.90
C ALA A 38 -1.74 -13.75 0.44
N ARG A 39 -2.72 -12.88 0.13
CA ARG A 39 -2.87 -12.30 -1.21
C ARG A 39 -1.66 -11.44 -1.60
N ARG A 40 -1.10 -10.67 -0.68
CA ARG A 40 0.14 -9.90 -0.93
C ARG A 40 1.29 -10.80 -1.37
N ARG A 41 1.51 -11.93 -0.68
CA ARG A 41 2.56 -12.91 -1.03
C ARG A 41 2.30 -13.55 -2.40
N GLU A 42 1.06 -13.92 -2.67
CA GLU A 42 0.66 -14.45 -3.97
C GLU A 42 0.95 -13.46 -5.11
N LEU A 43 0.63 -12.17 -4.93
CA LEU A 43 0.91 -11.14 -5.92
C LEU A 43 2.41 -10.93 -6.16
N LEU A 44 3.25 -11.06 -5.14
CA LEU A 44 4.71 -11.00 -5.31
C LEU A 44 5.23 -12.19 -6.12
N ARG A 45 4.69 -13.39 -5.89
CA ARG A 45 5.01 -14.57 -6.72
C ARG A 45 4.58 -14.36 -8.17
N LEU A 46 3.36 -13.87 -8.40
CA LEU A 46 2.84 -13.57 -9.74
C LEU A 46 3.67 -12.53 -10.48
N ARG A 47 4.31 -11.58 -9.77
CA ARG A 47 5.26 -10.64 -10.38
C ARG A 47 6.53 -11.33 -10.88
N ALA A 48 7.09 -12.26 -10.10
CA ALA A 48 8.25 -13.03 -10.52
C ALA A 48 7.91 -13.89 -11.75
N GLU A 49 6.76 -14.58 -11.74
CA GLU A 49 6.28 -15.36 -12.89
C GLU A 49 6.04 -14.50 -14.12
N ARG A 50 5.49 -13.29 -13.94
CA ARG A 50 5.34 -12.34 -15.05
C ARG A 50 6.70 -11.98 -15.64
N GLN A 51 7.69 -11.71 -14.79
CA GLN A 51 9.04 -11.36 -15.25
C GLN A 51 9.69 -12.50 -16.03
N GLU A 52 9.57 -13.75 -15.57
CA GLU A 52 10.10 -14.92 -16.28
C GLU A 52 9.53 -15.05 -17.71
N ARG A 53 8.23 -14.79 -17.89
CA ARG A 53 7.62 -14.80 -19.23
C ARG A 53 8.15 -13.67 -20.12
N LEU A 54 8.36 -12.48 -19.55
CA LEU A 54 8.93 -11.35 -20.28
C LEU A 54 10.37 -11.67 -20.73
N ASP A 55 11.17 -12.28 -19.85
CA ASP A 55 12.54 -12.69 -20.16
C ASP A 55 12.60 -13.78 -21.25
N GLN A 56 11.54 -14.58 -21.39
CA GLN A 56 11.36 -15.57 -22.45
C GLN A 56 10.86 -14.98 -23.79
N GLY A 57 10.73 -13.66 -23.87
CA GLY A 57 10.37 -12.94 -25.10
C GLY A 57 8.89 -12.57 -25.21
N GLU A 58 8.08 -12.78 -24.17
CA GLU A 58 6.78 -12.12 -24.09
C GLU A 58 6.97 -10.60 -23.96
N TRP A 59 6.19 -9.81 -24.69
CA TRP A 59 6.19 -8.36 -24.53
C TRP A 59 4.93 -7.88 -23.81
N PRO A 60 5.00 -6.81 -23.00
CA PRO A 60 3.81 -6.19 -22.44
C PRO A 60 2.93 -5.62 -23.55
N ASP A 61 1.64 -5.97 -23.52
CA ASP A 61 0.61 -5.40 -24.39
C ASP A 61 -0.74 -5.37 -23.66
N PHE A 62 -1.74 -4.74 -24.26
CA PHE A 62 -3.09 -4.67 -23.72
C PHE A 62 -3.73 -6.06 -23.65
N LEU A 63 -4.19 -6.43 -22.46
CA LEU A 63 -4.88 -7.70 -22.21
C LEU A 63 -6.22 -7.77 -22.99
N PRO A 64 -6.43 -8.78 -23.87
CA PRO A 64 -7.69 -8.95 -24.59
C PRO A 64 -8.89 -9.17 -23.67
N GLU A 65 -8.71 -9.89 -22.56
CA GLU A 65 -9.77 -10.25 -21.61
C GLU A 65 -10.38 -9.04 -20.88
N THR A 66 -9.64 -7.93 -20.76
CA THR A 66 -10.12 -6.69 -20.14
C THR A 66 -10.58 -5.63 -21.15
N ARG A 67 -10.68 -5.98 -22.45
CA ARG A 67 -11.13 -5.07 -23.50
C ARG A 67 -12.48 -4.44 -23.21
N HIS A 68 -13.44 -5.24 -22.76
CA HIS A 68 -14.79 -4.79 -22.42
C HIS A 68 -14.81 -3.69 -21.34
N ILE A 69 -13.84 -3.67 -20.43
CA ILE A 69 -13.72 -2.61 -19.41
C ILE A 69 -13.21 -1.30 -20.03
N ARG A 70 -12.27 -1.41 -20.99
CA ARG A 70 -11.69 -0.24 -21.68
C ARG A 70 -12.67 0.42 -22.66
N GLU A 71 -13.59 -0.36 -23.22
CA GLU A 71 -14.59 0.10 -24.19
C GLU A 71 -15.93 0.47 -23.54
N ALA A 72 -16.11 0.21 -22.24
CA ALA A 72 -17.33 0.57 -21.52
C ALA A 72 -17.33 2.04 -21.07
N GLU A 73 -18.52 2.64 -20.99
CA GLU A 73 -18.71 3.95 -20.36
C GLU A 73 -18.77 3.78 -18.84
N TRP A 74 -17.73 4.25 -18.14
CA TRP A 74 -17.70 4.29 -16.69
C TRP A 74 -16.81 5.44 -16.20
N GLN A 75 -16.97 5.80 -14.92
CA GLN A 75 -16.13 6.78 -14.24
C GLN A 75 -15.78 6.27 -12.84
N VAL A 76 -14.66 6.77 -12.30
CA VAL A 76 -14.30 6.54 -10.90
C VAL A 76 -15.33 7.18 -9.96
N ALA A 77 -15.29 6.80 -8.68
CA ALA A 77 -16.09 7.47 -7.66
C ALA A 77 -15.76 8.98 -7.58
N PRO A 78 -16.71 9.83 -7.18
CA PRO A 78 -16.46 11.26 -6.99
C PRO A 78 -15.28 11.53 -6.05
N TYR A 79 -14.49 12.55 -6.37
CA TYR A 79 -13.39 13.00 -5.52
C TYR A 79 -13.86 14.06 -4.50
N PRO A 80 -13.24 14.14 -3.32
CA PRO A 80 -13.49 15.22 -2.36
C PRO A 80 -12.90 16.57 -2.85
N PRO A 81 -13.46 17.72 -2.44
CA PRO A 81 -13.09 19.03 -2.99
C PRO A 81 -11.61 19.42 -2.83
N ASP A 82 -10.94 18.93 -1.79
CA ASP A 82 -9.51 19.12 -1.53
C ASP A 82 -8.59 18.45 -2.58
N LEU A 83 -9.11 17.49 -3.34
CA LEU A 83 -8.39 16.83 -4.43
C LEU A 83 -8.72 17.39 -5.82
N ALA A 84 -9.55 18.45 -5.91
CA ALA A 84 -9.96 19.04 -7.19
C ALA A 84 -8.80 19.72 -7.94
N ASP A 85 -7.83 20.27 -7.21
CA ASP A 85 -6.70 21.02 -7.75
C ASP A 85 -5.37 20.53 -7.16
N ARG A 86 -4.73 19.61 -7.88
CA ARG A 86 -3.43 19.01 -7.52
C ARG A 86 -2.37 19.40 -8.55
N ARG A 87 -2.40 20.65 -9.03
CA ARG A 87 -1.53 21.15 -10.11
C ARG A 87 -0.03 20.98 -9.85
N VAL A 88 0.37 20.99 -8.58
CA VAL A 88 1.75 20.76 -8.13
C VAL A 88 1.70 19.93 -6.85
N GLU A 89 2.53 18.91 -6.78
CA GLU A 89 2.74 18.10 -5.58
C GLU A 89 4.22 18.09 -5.22
N ILE A 90 4.53 18.21 -3.93
CA ILE A 90 5.88 18.06 -3.40
C ILE A 90 5.98 16.73 -2.68
N THR A 91 7.10 16.03 -2.86
CA THR A 91 7.40 14.78 -2.14
C THR A 91 8.63 14.96 -1.28
N GLY A 92 8.69 14.25 -0.16
CA GLY A 92 9.78 14.36 0.80
C GLY A 92 9.70 13.30 1.91
N PRO A 93 10.75 13.20 2.74
CA PRO A 93 10.76 12.30 3.89
C PRO A 93 9.74 12.72 4.97
N VAL A 94 9.41 11.79 5.86
CA VAL A 94 8.47 12.00 6.99
C VAL A 94 9.12 12.65 8.22
N ASP A 95 10.32 13.21 8.10
CA ASP A 95 10.96 13.87 9.24
C ASP A 95 10.25 15.18 9.60
N ARG A 96 10.31 15.54 10.89
CA ARG A 96 9.55 16.68 11.44
C ARG A 96 9.83 17.99 10.71
N LYS A 97 11.08 18.25 10.34
CA LYS A 97 11.47 19.51 9.68
C LYS A 97 10.93 19.54 8.25
N MET A 98 11.05 18.44 7.53
CA MET A 98 10.57 18.36 6.15
C MET A 98 9.04 18.37 6.05
N MET A 99 8.34 17.80 7.03
CA MET A 99 6.87 17.92 7.10
C MET A 99 6.42 19.39 7.27
N ILE A 100 7.14 20.20 8.06
CA ILE A 100 6.83 21.63 8.21
C ILE A 100 7.17 22.41 6.94
N ASN A 101 8.25 22.07 6.25
CA ASN A 101 8.64 22.78 5.03
C ASN A 101 7.71 22.48 3.84
N ALA A 102 7.03 21.33 3.87
CA ALA A 102 6.20 20.86 2.76
C ALA A 102 4.71 21.25 2.90
N LEU A 103 4.24 21.55 4.12
CA LEU A 103 2.84 21.91 4.44
C LEU A 103 2.71 23.41 4.76
#